data_AF-A0A1Y3Q7P5-F1
#
_entry.id   AF-A0A1Y3Q7P5-F1
#
_cell.length_a   1.000
_cell.length_b   1.000
_cell.length_c   1.000
_cell.angle_alpha   90.00
_cell.angle_beta   90.00
_cell.angle_gamma   90.00
#
_symmetry.space_group_name_H-M   'P 1'
#
loop_
_entity.id
_entity.type
_entity.pdbx_description
1 polymer ?
#
loop_
_entity_poly.entity_id
_entity_poly.type
_entity_poly.pdbx_seq_one_letter_code
_entity_poly.pdbx_strand_id
1 'polypeptide(L)'
;MAEELKKDAGEKQQDVGQAQIEQWKARYGKVYALEGEELTVYCRKPGRAEMARFAKELQRDLYRASWNLLVACRLHPDVAVLQQISEEKPGVILSLAGELAELSGANTAFLSRAL
;
A
#
# COMPACT_ATOMS: atom_id res chain seq x y z
N MET A 1 40.23 14.12 -14.27
CA MET A 1 40.30 14.41 -12.83
C MET A 1 38.97 15.06 -12.49
N ALA A 2 37.90 14.29 -12.29
CA ALA A 2 37.58 13.39 -11.17
C ALA A 2 37.10 14.17 -9.94
N GLU A 3 36.08 13.60 -9.27
CA GLU A 3 35.27 14.09 -8.12
C GLU A 3 34.09 15.00 -8.53
N GLU A 4 32.89 14.49 -8.85
CA GLU A 4 31.95 13.68 -8.03
C GLU A 4 31.85 14.14 -6.57
N LEU A 5 30.62 14.45 -6.12
CA LEU A 5 30.06 14.54 -4.76
C LEU A 5 29.00 15.67 -4.75
N LYS A 6 27.70 15.49 -4.47
CA LYS A 6 26.93 14.40 -3.84
C LYS A 6 25.50 14.39 -4.38
N LYS A 7 25.01 13.16 -4.60
CA LYS A 7 23.60 12.81 -4.73
C LYS A 7 22.93 12.99 -3.36
N ASP A 8 22.02 13.93 -3.22
CA ASP A 8 21.00 13.96 -2.16
C ASP A 8 19.62 13.78 -2.81
N ALA A 9 19.45 12.65 -3.50
CA ALA A 9 18.14 12.16 -3.92
C ALA A 9 17.71 11.12 -2.88
N GLY A 10 16.76 11.55 -2.02
CA GLY A 10 15.91 10.74 -1.15
C GLY A 10 16.49 9.44 -0.64
N GLU A 11 16.86 9.41 0.65
CA GLU A 11 16.99 8.16 1.39
C GLU A 11 15.75 7.30 1.12
N LYS A 12 15.90 6.25 0.31
CA LYS A 12 14.94 5.14 0.24
C LYS A 12 14.93 4.49 1.62
N GLN A 13 14.12 5.02 2.52
CA GLN A 13 14.13 4.56 3.90
C GLN A 13 13.55 3.14 3.97
N GLN A 14 14.42 2.26 4.47
CA GLN A 14 14.24 0.87 4.93
C GLN A 14 14.40 -0.21 3.86
N ASP A 15 15.67 -0.63 3.65
CA ASP A 15 16.06 -1.83 2.92
C ASP A 15 15.45 -3.09 3.57
N VAL A 16 14.29 -3.51 3.08
CA VAL A 16 13.71 -4.82 3.41
C VAL A 16 14.55 -5.89 2.73
N GLY A 17 15.26 -6.69 3.54
CA GLY A 17 16.10 -7.78 3.03
C GLY A 17 15.28 -8.91 2.40
N GLN A 18 15.88 -9.63 1.42
CA GLN A 18 15.24 -10.76 0.74
C GLN A 18 14.71 -11.82 1.71
N ALA A 19 15.44 -12.09 2.79
CA ALA A 19 15.01 -13.05 3.81
C ALA A 19 13.68 -12.68 4.47
N GLN A 20 13.43 -11.38 4.70
CA GLN A 20 12.19 -10.88 5.28
C GLN A 20 11.01 -11.00 4.30
N ILE A 21 11.26 -10.71 3.03
CA ILE A 21 10.27 -10.89 1.95
C ILE A 21 9.87 -12.36 1.85
N GLU A 22 10.83 -13.30 1.87
CA GLU A 22 10.54 -14.73 1.82
C GLU A 22 9.76 -15.21 3.04
N GLN A 23 10.04 -14.70 4.24
CA GLN A 23 9.23 -14.99 5.43
C GLN A 23 7.78 -14.52 5.28
N TRP A 24 7.57 -13.30 4.74
CA TRP A 24 6.22 -12.81 4.50
C TRP A 24 5.50 -13.61 3.42
N LYS A 25 6.20 -14.01 2.35
CA LYS A 25 5.61 -14.85 1.31
C LYS A 25 5.21 -16.22 1.86
N ALA A 26 6.05 -16.82 2.72
CA ALA A 26 5.73 -18.08 3.38
C ALA A 26 4.47 -17.97 4.27
N ARG A 27 4.27 -16.82 4.92
CA ARG A 27 3.16 -16.60 5.85
C ARG A 27 1.85 -16.14 5.18
N TYR A 28 1.96 -15.27 4.19
CA TYR A 28 0.82 -14.54 3.61
C TYR A 28 0.60 -14.86 2.13
N GLY A 29 1.46 -15.67 1.52
CA GLY A 29 1.43 -16.00 0.10
C GLY A 29 2.05 -14.89 -0.75
N LYS A 30 1.24 -14.14 -1.47
CA LYS A 30 1.74 -13.06 -2.34
C LYS A 30 1.95 -11.78 -1.54
N VAL A 31 3.12 -11.18 -1.73
CA VAL A 31 3.49 -9.87 -1.18
C VAL A 31 3.69 -8.90 -2.34
N TYR A 32 3.24 -7.68 -2.16
CA TYR A 32 3.26 -6.61 -3.15
C TYR A 32 4.06 -5.45 -2.58
N ALA A 33 4.88 -4.81 -3.42
CA ALA A 33 5.51 -3.53 -3.11
C ALA A 33 4.74 -2.44 -3.85
N LEU A 34 4.21 -1.47 -3.11
CA LEU A 34 3.58 -0.27 -3.66
C LEU A 34 4.62 0.84 -3.59
N GLU A 35 5.16 1.21 -4.75
CA GLU A 35 6.28 2.15 -4.88
C GLU A 35 5.77 3.52 -5.31
N GLY A 36 6.09 4.54 -4.52
CA GLY A 36 6.00 5.95 -4.89
C GLY A 36 7.40 6.57 -4.97
N GLU A 37 7.47 7.87 -5.27
CA GLU A 37 8.75 8.58 -5.43
C GLU A 37 9.65 8.52 -4.18
N GLU A 38 9.05 8.52 -2.98
CA GLU A 38 9.76 8.62 -1.70
C GLU A 38 9.44 7.47 -0.72
N LEU A 39 8.47 6.60 -1.06
CA LEU A 39 7.97 5.58 -0.14
C LEU A 39 7.73 4.27 -0.87
N THR A 40 8.21 3.17 -0.27
CA THR A 40 7.81 1.81 -0.66
C THR A 40 7.02 1.18 0.48
N VAL A 41 5.80 0.73 0.19
CA VAL A 41 4.96 0.02 1.17
C VAL A 41 4.81 -1.44 0.75
N TYR A 42 5.28 -2.36 1.58
CA TYR A 42 5.06 -3.78 1.38
C TYR A 42 3.74 -4.20 2.02
N CYS A 43 2.89 -4.83 1.22
CA CYS A 43 1.56 -5.24 1.65
C CYS A 43 1.26 -6.69 1.24
N ARG A 44 0.40 -7.35 2.01
CA ARG A 44 -0.34 -8.53 1.54
C ARG A 44 -1.58 -8.07 0.75
N LYS A 45 -2.08 -8.92 -0.13
CA LYS A 45 -3.37 -8.67 -0.80
C LYS A 45 -4.51 -8.61 0.24
N PRO A 46 -5.43 -7.63 0.16
CA PRO A 46 -6.63 -7.62 0.99
C PRO A 46 -7.49 -8.86 0.79
N GLY A 47 -7.99 -9.41 1.90
CA GLY A 47 -8.94 -10.51 1.89
C GLY A 47 -10.39 -10.03 1.84
N ARG A 48 -11.32 -10.98 1.83
CA ARG A 48 -12.76 -10.69 1.82
C ARG A 48 -13.19 -9.86 3.04
N ALA A 49 -12.61 -10.11 4.20
CA ALA A 49 -12.97 -9.42 5.45
C ALA A 49 -12.55 -7.95 5.41
N GLU A 50 -11.32 -7.67 4.98
CA GLU A 50 -10.79 -6.32 4.84
C GLU A 50 -11.57 -5.53 3.78
N MET A 51 -11.84 -6.14 2.62
CA MET A 51 -12.63 -5.49 1.57
C MET A 51 -14.08 -5.23 1.99
N ALA A 52 -14.72 -6.15 2.73
CA ALA A 52 -16.06 -5.95 3.25
C ALA A 52 -16.11 -4.80 4.28
N ARG A 53 -15.08 -4.67 5.11
CA ARG A 53 -14.96 -3.56 6.06
C ARG A 53 -14.72 -2.24 5.31
N PHE A 54 -13.80 -2.23 4.36
CA PHE A 54 -13.50 -1.07 3.53
C PHE A 54 -14.75 -0.56 2.83
N ALA A 55 -15.51 -1.42 2.13
CA ALA A 55 -16.73 -1.02 1.43
C ALA A 55 -17.80 -0.41 2.35
N LYS A 56 -17.92 -0.89 3.59
CA LYS A 56 -18.86 -0.34 4.59
C LYS A 56 -18.43 1.03 5.10
N GLU A 57 -17.13 1.20 5.35
CA GLU A 57 -16.58 2.45 5.89
C GLU A 57 -16.47 3.52 4.81
N LEU A 58 -16.22 3.13 3.55
CA LEU A 58 -16.04 4.00 2.39
C LEU A 58 -17.21 4.97 2.18
N GLN A 59 -18.44 4.51 2.46
CA GLN A 59 -19.66 5.33 2.33
C GLN A 59 -19.78 6.43 3.40
N ARG A 60 -19.03 6.30 4.50
CA ARG A 60 -19.10 7.23 5.65
C ARG A 60 -17.91 8.17 5.67
N ASP A 61 -16.72 7.61 5.50
CA ASP A 61 -15.46 8.31 5.61
C ASP A 61 -14.42 7.60 4.74
N LEU A 62 -14.24 8.15 3.54
CA LEU A 62 -13.29 7.63 2.54
C LEU A 62 -11.88 7.54 3.12
N TYR A 63 -11.42 8.59 3.80
CA TYR A 63 -10.05 8.65 4.28
C TYR A 63 -9.81 7.59 5.36
N ARG A 64 -10.70 7.51 6.35
CA ARG A 64 -10.62 6.51 7.41
C ARG A 64 -10.73 5.08 6.88
N ALA A 65 -11.60 4.84 5.90
CA ALA A 65 -11.71 3.53 5.24
C ALA A 65 -10.39 3.14 4.56
N SER A 66 -9.81 4.07 3.78
CA SER A 66 -8.53 3.89 3.09
C SER A 66 -7.38 3.62 4.06
N TRP A 67 -7.29 4.42 5.14
CA TRP A 67 -6.31 4.21 6.21
C TRP A 67 -6.45 2.82 6.84
N ASN A 68 -7.66 2.41 7.21
CA ASN A 68 -7.91 1.12 7.84
C ASN A 68 -7.56 -0.06 6.91
N LEU A 69 -7.86 0.06 5.62
CA LEU A 69 -7.50 -0.96 4.63
C LEU A 69 -5.98 -1.09 4.51
N LEU A 70 -5.29 0.03 4.36
CA LEU A 70 -3.83 0.07 4.27
C LEU A 70 -3.19 -0.53 5.52
N VAL A 71 -3.58 -0.07 6.71
CA VAL A 71 -3.02 -0.57 7.98
C VAL A 71 -3.26 -2.06 8.18
N ALA A 72 -4.41 -2.59 7.77
CA ALA A 72 -4.72 -4.02 7.88
C ALA A 72 -3.87 -4.91 6.95
N CYS A 73 -3.43 -4.37 5.81
CA CYS A 73 -2.71 -5.12 4.77
C CYS A 73 -1.21 -4.85 4.75
N ARG A 74 -0.76 -3.77 5.40
CA ARG A 74 0.63 -3.36 5.52
C ARG A 74 1.47 -4.39 6.29
N LEU A 75 2.61 -4.72 5.71
CA LEU A 75 3.70 -5.48 6.33
C LEU A 75 4.87 -4.56 6.71
N HIS A 76 5.08 -3.51 5.90
CA HIS A 76 6.13 -2.51 6.08
C HIS A 76 5.79 -1.24 5.29
N PRO A 77 6.21 -0.02 5.71
CA PRO A 77 6.88 0.31 6.98
C PRO A 77 5.91 0.21 8.17
N ASP A 78 6.31 0.66 9.36
CA ASP A 78 5.40 0.71 10.51
C ASP A 78 4.35 1.81 10.38
N VAL A 79 3.27 1.70 11.16
CA VAL A 79 2.15 2.66 11.14
C VAL A 79 2.62 4.08 11.45
N ALA A 80 3.62 4.25 12.31
CA ALA A 80 4.16 5.55 12.66
C ALA A 80 4.76 6.28 11.44
N VAL A 81 5.45 5.54 10.55
CA VAL A 81 6.01 6.10 9.31
C VAL A 81 4.89 6.51 8.37
N LEU A 82 3.87 5.65 8.21
CA LEU A 82 2.69 6.00 7.40
C LEU A 82 1.96 7.23 7.97
N GLN A 83 1.91 7.38 9.29
CA GLN A 83 1.24 8.50 9.93
C GLN A 83 1.98 9.80 9.63
N GLN A 84 3.31 9.84 9.81
CA GLN A 84 4.14 11.00 9.48
C GLN A 84 3.95 11.41 8.01
N ILE A 85 4.02 10.43 7.09
CA ILE A 85 3.82 10.70 5.66
C ILE A 85 2.41 11.20 5.37
N SER A 86 1.40 10.70 6.10
CA SER A 86 0.01 11.14 5.92
C SER A 86 -0.25 12.56 6.42
N GLU A 87 0.50 13.02 7.43
CA GLU A 87 0.43 14.39 7.94
C GLU A 87 1.02 15.37 6.92
N GLU A 88 2.10 14.99 6.25
CA GLU A 88 2.75 15.79 5.21
C GLU A 88 2.01 15.72 3.86
N LYS A 89 1.56 14.53 3.48
CA LYS A 89 0.98 14.20 2.17
C LYS A 89 -0.27 13.33 2.35
N PRO A 90 -1.43 13.88 2.74
CA PRO A 90 -2.64 13.10 3.04
C PRO A 90 -3.15 12.28 1.85
N GLY A 91 -2.90 12.74 0.61
CA GLY A 91 -3.28 12.02 -0.61
C GLY A 91 -2.62 10.64 -0.77
N VAL A 92 -1.43 10.43 -0.18
CA VAL A 92 -0.68 9.16 -0.32
C VAL A 92 -1.47 7.98 0.22
N ILE A 93 -2.20 8.15 1.32
CA ILE A 93 -3.02 7.09 1.91
C ILE A 93 -4.16 6.68 0.96
N LEU A 94 -4.79 7.64 0.28
CA LEU A 94 -5.86 7.38 -0.68
C LEU A 94 -5.33 6.61 -1.90
N SER A 95 -4.17 7.03 -2.42
CA SER A 95 -3.53 6.35 -3.56
C SER A 95 -3.13 4.92 -3.21
N LEU A 96 -2.46 4.69 -2.08
CA LEU A 96 -2.05 3.35 -1.65
C LEU A 96 -3.25 2.43 -1.41
N ALA A 97 -4.32 2.94 -0.80
CA ALA A 97 -5.54 2.17 -0.58
C ALA A 97 -6.27 1.84 -1.90
N GLY A 98 -6.24 2.76 -2.87
CA GLY A 98 -6.76 2.53 -4.22
C GLY A 98 -6.06 1.35 -4.89
N GLU A 99 -4.73 1.37 -4.93
CA GLU A 99 -3.92 0.27 -5.47
C GLU A 99 -4.23 -1.07 -4.78
N LEU A 100 -4.37 -1.08 -3.44
CA LEU A 100 -4.76 -2.29 -2.70
C LEU A 100 -6.16 -2.81 -3.07
N ALA A 101 -7.11 -1.90 -3.26
CA ALA A 101 -8.46 -2.27 -3.69
C ALA A 101 -8.45 -2.84 -5.12
N GLU A 102 -7.64 -2.28 -6.02
CA GLU A 102 -7.46 -2.79 -7.38
C GLU A 102 -6.80 -4.16 -7.42
N LEU A 103 -5.75 -4.39 -6.61
CA LEU A 103 -5.16 -5.73 -6.43
C LEU A 103 -6.18 -6.77 -5.96
N SER A 104 -7.25 -6.33 -5.30
CA SER A 104 -8.36 -7.15 -4.83
C SER A 104 -9.49 -7.34 -5.86
N GLY A 105 -9.39 -6.70 -7.02
CA GLY A 105 -10.38 -6.79 -8.10
C GLY A 105 -11.59 -5.89 -7.90
N ALA A 106 -11.51 -4.85 -7.07
CA ALA A 106 -12.62 -3.92 -6.80
C ALA A 106 -13.18 -3.26 -8.08
N ASN A 107 -12.32 -3.05 -9.09
CA ASN A 107 -12.66 -2.38 -10.34
C ASN A 107 -12.78 -3.36 -11.53
N THR A 108 -13.19 -4.61 -11.29
CA THR A 108 -13.39 -5.58 -12.39
C THR A 108 -14.59 -5.17 -13.24
N ALA A 109 -14.37 -4.83 -14.51
CA ALA A 109 -15.43 -4.48 -15.44
C ALA A 109 -16.24 -5.73 -15.85
N PHE A 110 -17.55 -5.69 -15.63
CA PHE A 110 -18.48 -6.68 -16.16
C PHE A 110 -19.31 -6.07 -17.29
N LEU A 111 -19.42 -6.79 -18.41
CA LEU A 111 -20.26 -6.38 -19.53
C LEU A 111 -21.60 -7.10 -19.46
N SER A 112 -22.69 -6.34 -19.45
CA SER A 112 -24.03 -6.89 -19.63
C SER A 112 -24.32 -7.06 -21.12
N ARG A 113 -24.87 -8.20 -21.52
CA ARG A 113 -25.54 -8.37 -22.82
C ARG A 113 -27.00 -8.75 -22.60
N ALA A 114 -27.90 -8.22 -23.42
CA ALA A 114 -29.24 -8.77 -23.54
C ALA A 114 -29.15 -10.14 -24.22
N LEU A 115 -29.98 -11.09 -23.78
CA LEU A 115 -30.15 -12.40 -24.41
C LEU A 115 -31.27 -12.35 -25.44
#